data_AF-A0A3Q2TKM3-F1
#
_entry.id   AF-A0A3Q2TKM3-F1
#
_cell.length_a   1.000
_cell.length_b   1.000
_cell.length_c   1.000
_cell.angle_alpha   90.00
_cell.angle_beta   90.00
_cell.angle_gamma   90.00
#
_symmetry.space_group_name_H-M   'P 1'
#
loop_
_entity.id
_entity.type
_entity.pdbx_description
1 polymer ?
#
loop_
_entity_poly.entity_id
_entity_poly.type
_entity_poly.pdbx_seq_one_letter_code
_entity_poly.pdbx_strand_id
1 'polypeptide(L)'
;EAAAWFLVAQLPSSSATHLVLSAEYQQQGKATCVSVNWTLGDPQLEVINTATGRRRDSGTPSRLCKHALFTRWSRLRTPSPTALMYSEAKVAARPYQTAKQQWFKSLQEMGLGTWVKKPPEQDQFLLSV
;
A
#
# COMPACT_ATOMS: atom_id res chain seq x y z
N GLU A 1 -11.25 -36.46 -1.09
CA GLU A 1 -11.83 -35.97 -2.36
C GLU A 1 -11.13 -34.66 -2.71
N ALA A 2 -10.02 -34.60 -3.44
CA ALA A 2 -9.64 -35.32 -4.66
C ALA A 2 -10.68 -35.19 -5.77
N ALA A 3 -10.57 -34.12 -6.55
CA ALA A 3 -10.78 -34.11 -8.00
C ALA A 3 -10.06 -32.88 -8.57
N ALA A 4 -8.85 -33.09 -9.07
CA ALA A 4 -8.50 -32.90 -10.49
C ALA A 4 -8.22 -31.41 -10.81
N TRP A 5 -7.02 -30.88 -10.52
CA TRP A 5 -5.77 -31.27 -11.20
C TRP A 5 -6.06 -31.67 -12.65
N PHE A 6 -6.06 -30.67 -13.53
CA PHE A 6 -5.96 -30.89 -14.97
C PHE A 6 -4.64 -31.61 -15.27
N LEU A 7 -4.77 -32.94 -15.34
CA LEU A 7 -3.98 -33.88 -16.12
C LEU A 7 -3.92 -33.35 -17.57
N VAL A 8 -2.81 -33.39 -18.29
CA VAL A 8 -2.32 -34.63 -18.90
C VAL A 8 -0.84 -34.85 -18.58
N ALA A 9 -0.62 -35.98 -17.91
CA ALA A 9 0.65 -36.63 -17.72
C ALA A 9 1.21 -37.15 -19.05
N GLN A 10 2.54 -37.20 -19.15
CA GLN A 10 3.24 -38.39 -19.63
C GLN A 10 4.65 -38.37 -18.99
N LEU A 11 4.93 -39.32 -18.11
CA LEU A 11 6.26 -39.64 -17.54
C LEU A 11 6.63 -41.07 -18.02
N PRO A 12 7.89 -41.56 -17.87
CA PRO A 12 9.15 -40.89 -17.53
C PRO A 12 10.34 -41.32 -18.41
N SER A 13 11.47 -40.59 -18.34
CA SER A 13 12.78 -41.26 -18.21
C SER A 13 13.82 -40.34 -17.60
N SER A 14 14.18 -40.72 -16.37
CA SER A 14 15.46 -40.57 -15.68
C SER A 14 16.22 -39.24 -15.63
N SER A 15 16.37 -38.80 -14.38
CA SER A 15 17.57 -38.18 -13.79
C SER A 15 17.63 -36.65 -13.71
N ALA A 16 17.86 -36.21 -12.47
CA ALA A 16 18.39 -34.93 -12.01
C ALA A 16 17.44 -33.70 -12.00
N THR A 17 16.89 -33.45 -10.81
CA THR A 17 16.82 -32.14 -10.14
C THR A 17 17.16 -30.90 -10.98
N HIS A 18 16.13 -30.14 -11.38
CA HIS A 18 16.25 -28.71 -11.57
C HIS A 18 14.89 -28.03 -11.33
N LEU A 19 14.44 -27.99 -10.08
CA LEU A 19 13.43 -27.03 -9.66
C LEU A 19 14.08 -25.64 -9.67
N VAL A 20 14.06 -25.00 -10.83
CA VAL A 20 14.40 -23.58 -10.95
C VAL A 20 13.27 -22.81 -10.29
N LEU A 21 13.48 -22.43 -9.02
CA LEU A 21 12.88 -21.21 -8.48
C LEU A 21 13.29 -20.11 -9.46
N SER A 22 12.35 -19.58 -10.22
CA SER A 22 12.59 -18.49 -11.17
C SER A 22 13.05 -17.26 -10.39
N ALA A 23 14.35 -17.13 -10.20
CA ALA A 23 14.96 -15.93 -9.65
C ALA A 23 14.61 -14.77 -10.60
N GLU A 24 13.94 -13.75 -10.07
CA GLU A 24 13.70 -12.52 -10.81
C GLU A 24 15.06 -11.98 -11.25
N TYR A 25 15.27 -11.94 -12.56
CA TYR A 25 16.51 -11.44 -13.13
C TYR A 25 16.66 -9.95 -12.77
N GLN A 26 17.73 -9.59 -12.07
CA GLN A 26 18.03 -8.20 -11.75
C GLN A 26 18.38 -7.46 -13.05
N GLN A 27 17.40 -6.74 -13.59
CA GLN A 27 17.61 -5.85 -14.73
C GLN A 27 18.55 -4.70 -14.31
N GLN A 28 19.75 -4.68 -14.85
CA GLN A 28 20.67 -3.53 -14.71
C GLN A 28 20.14 -2.39 -15.59
N GLY A 29 19.43 -1.44 -14.98
CA GLY A 29 18.88 -0.28 -15.68
C GLY A 29 18.37 0.80 -14.72
N LYS A 30 18.16 2.03 -15.22
CA LYS A 30 17.55 3.10 -14.42
C LYS A 30 16.12 2.70 -14.05
N ALA A 31 15.81 2.67 -12.76
CA ALA A 31 14.45 2.41 -12.29
C ALA A 31 13.48 3.42 -12.92
N THR A 32 12.38 2.94 -13.50
CA THR A 32 11.36 3.79 -14.08
C THR A 32 10.66 4.59 -12.98
N CYS A 33 10.43 5.89 -13.18
CA CYS A 33 9.65 6.74 -12.26
C CYS A 33 8.14 6.48 -12.40
N VAL A 34 7.73 5.22 -12.28
CA VAL A 34 6.36 4.75 -12.44
C VAL A 34 6.01 3.81 -11.30
N SER A 35 4.80 3.94 -10.79
CA SER A 35 4.15 2.94 -9.96
C SER A 35 2.81 2.58 -10.59
N VAL A 36 2.50 1.29 -10.69
CA VAL A 36 1.22 0.79 -11.20
C VAL A 36 0.46 0.17 -10.04
N ASN A 37 -0.82 0.50 -9.89
CA ASN A 37 -1.68 -0.12 -8.89
C ASN A 37 -3.02 -0.57 -9.48
N TRP A 38 -3.58 -1.61 -8.86
CA TRP A 38 -4.87 -2.20 -9.19
C TRP A 38 -5.50 -2.79 -7.93
N THR A 39 -6.81 -2.74 -7.81
CA THR A 39 -7.60 -3.38 -6.75
C THR A 39 -8.78 -4.09 -7.41
N LEU A 40 -9.22 -5.20 -6.82
CA LEU A 40 -10.37 -5.95 -7.32
C LEU A 40 -11.58 -5.02 -7.48
N GLY A 41 -12.21 -5.07 -8.66
CA GLY A 41 -13.33 -4.21 -9.03
C GLY A 41 -12.93 -2.93 -9.77
N ASP A 42 -11.65 -2.59 -9.86
CA ASP A 42 -11.21 -1.48 -10.70
C ASP A 42 -11.29 -1.87 -12.18
N PRO A 43 -11.87 -1.00 -13.03
CA PRO A 43 -12.01 -1.28 -14.46
C PRO A 43 -10.66 -1.23 -15.20
N GLN A 44 -9.67 -0.50 -14.68
CA GLN A 44 -8.37 -0.27 -15.30
C GLN A 44 -7.26 -0.09 -14.25
N LEU A 45 -6.01 -0.30 -14.69
CA LEU A 45 -4.81 0.00 -13.92
C LEU A 45 -4.66 1.51 -13.71
N GLU A 46 -4.24 1.93 -12.52
CA GLU A 46 -3.82 3.30 -12.27
C GLU A 46 -2.28 3.41 -12.35
N VAL A 47 -1.79 4.29 -13.22
CA VAL A 47 -0.34 4.54 -13.41
C VAL A 47 0.05 5.88 -12.80
N ILE A 48 0.99 5.88 -11.87
CA ILE A 48 1.43 7.04 -11.08
C ILE A 48 2.87 7.42 -11.45
N ASN A 49 3.13 8.71 -11.60
CA ASN A 49 4.50 9.23 -11.62
C ASN A 49 5.01 9.31 -10.17
N THR A 50 6.04 8.53 -9.84
CA THR A 50 6.56 8.43 -8.47
C THR A 50 7.24 9.70 -7.98
N ALA A 51 7.69 10.58 -8.87
CA ALA A 51 8.27 11.87 -8.49
C ALA A 51 7.20 12.88 -8.03
N THR A 52 6.01 12.84 -8.62
CA THR A 52 4.92 13.79 -8.32
C THR A 52 3.83 13.19 -7.42
N GLY A 53 3.75 11.87 -7.32
CA GLY A 53 2.67 11.15 -6.62
C GLY A 53 1.30 11.29 -7.30
N ARG A 54 1.26 11.71 -8.57
CA ARG A 54 0.04 11.96 -9.33
C ARG A 54 -0.08 10.99 -10.50
N ARG A 55 -1.32 10.82 -10.97
CA ARG A 55 -1.62 10.02 -12.16
C ARG A 55 -0.85 10.52 -13.37
N ARG A 56 -0.24 9.59 -14.12
CA ARG A 56 0.62 9.89 -15.26
C ARG A 56 -0.17 10.39 -16.47
N ASP A 57 -1.38 9.88 -16.67
CA ASP A 57 -2.26 10.21 -17.78
C ASP A 57 -2.95 11.57 -17.60
N SER A 58 -3.46 11.85 -16.40
CA SER A 58 -4.31 13.03 -16.15
C SER A 58 -3.68 14.10 -15.26
N GLY A 59 -2.59 13.80 -14.54
CA GLY A 59 -2.05 14.67 -13.49
C GLY A 59 -2.93 14.79 -12.24
N THR A 60 -4.07 14.10 -12.18
CA THR A 60 -4.98 14.15 -11.03
C THR A 60 -4.43 13.35 -9.84
N PRO A 61 -4.89 13.63 -8.61
CA PRO A 61 -4.51 12.83 -7.45
C PRO A 61 -4.86 11.35 -7.64
N SER A 62 -3.99 10.46 -7.13
CA SER A 62 -4.25 9.02 -7.12
C SER A 62 -5.48 8.69 -6.27
N ARG A 63 -6.22 7.65 -6.64
CA ARG A 63 -7.26 7.05 -5.78
C ARG A 63 -6.73 6.51 -4.45
N LEU A 64 -5.42 6.29 -4.35
CA LEU A 64 -4.71 5.88 -3.13
C LEU A 64 -4.15 7.06 -2.33
N CYS A 65 -4.33 8.31 -2.78
CA CYS A 65 -3.88 9.46 -2.01
C CYS A 65 -4.65 9.57 -0.67
N LYS A 66 -4.03 10.24 0.32
CA LYS A 66 -4.62 10.40 1.67
C LYS A 66 -6.05 10.93 1.62
N HIS A 67 -6.30 11.93 0.77
CA HIS A 67 -7.62 12.52 0.61
C HIS A 67 -8.65 11.49 0.11
N ALA A 68 -8.37 10.76 -0.96
CA ALA A 68 -9.29 9.78 -1.52
C ALA A 68 -9.60 8.65 -0.53
N LEU A 69 -8.59 8.16 0.20
CA LEU A 69 -8.78 7.15 1.24
C LEU A 69 -9.60 7.69 2.41
N PHE A 70 -9.34 8.93 2.83
CA PHE A 70 -10.10 9.56 3.91
C PHE A 70 -11.56 9.80 3.51
N THR A 71 -11.82 10.21 2.26
CA THR A 71 -13.19 10.36 1.72
C THR A 71 -13.94 9.03 1.78
N ARG A 72 -13.31 7.92 1.38
CA ARG A 72 -13.92 6.59 1.44
C ARG A 72 -14.17 6.15 2.89
N TRP A 73 -13.19 6.33 3.78
CA TRP A 73 -13.34 6.02 5.20
C TRP A 73 -14.48 6.80 5.86
N SER A 74 -14.63 8.09 5.54
CA SER A 74 -15.68 8.94 6.11
C SER A 74 -17.09 8.42 5.80
N ARG A 75 -17.30 7.81 4.62
CA ARG A 75 -18.58 7.20 4.23
C ARG A 75 -18.93 5.93 5.01
N LEU A 76 -17.93 5.27 5.60
CA LEU A 76 -18.12 4.07 6.43
C LEU A 76 -18.36 4.42 7.90
N ARG A 77 -18.04 5.66 8.31
CA ARG A 77 -18.31 6.16 9.65
C ARG A 77 -19.79 6.49 9.78
N THR A 78 -20.32 6.38 11.00
CA THR A 78 -21.65 6.91 11.32
C THR A 78 -21.75 8.39 10.91
N PRO A 79 -22.87 8.79 10.27
CA PRO A 79 -23.08 10.18 9.87
C PRO A 79 -22.93 11.07 11.10
N SER A 80 -22.12 12.11 10.96
CA SER A 80 -21.89 13.06 12.03
C SER A 80 -21.73 14.44 11.40
N PRO A 81 -22.41 15.46 11.95
CA PRO A 81 -22.48 16.79 11.34
C PRO A 81 -21.15 17.56 11.42
N THR A 82 -20.17 17.03 12.16
CA THR A 82 -18.90 17.72 12.41
C THR A 82 -17.89 17.36 11.33
N ALA A 83 -17.33 18.41 10.70
CA ALA A 83 -16.15 18.27 9.86
C ALA A 83 -14.99 17.72 10.71
N LEU A 84 -14.35 16.65 10.23
CA LEU A 84 -13.29 15.94 10.95
C LEU A 84 -11.96 16.12 10.23
N MET A 85 -10.92 16.54 10.94
CA MET A 85 -9.58 16.61 10.38
C MET A 85 -9.01 15.21 10.19
N TYR A 86 -8.23 15.01 9.12
CA TYR A 86 -7.55 13.73 8.88
C TYR A 86 -6.62 13.33 10.03
N SER A 87 -5.90 14.29 10.61
CA SER A 87 -5.06 14.08 11.79
C SER A 87 -5.86 13.61 13.01
N GLU A 88 -7.01 14.22 13.30
CA GLU A 88 -7.89 13.86 14.42
C GLU A 88 -8.44 12.44 14.25
N ALA A 89 -8.90 12.10 13.04
CA ALA A 89 -9.36 10.75 12.70
C ALA A 89 -8.28 9.70 12.98
N LYS A 90 -7.01 10.00 12.65
CA LYS A 90 -5.89 9.11 12.94
C LYS A 90 -5.57 9.00 14.43
N VAL A 91 -5.65 10.11 15.17
CA VAL A 91 -5.40 10.12 16.62
C VAL A 91 -6.49 9.36 17.39
N ALA A 92 -7.73 9.37 16.88
CA ALA A 92 -8.85 8.64 17.47
C ALA A 92 -8.65 7.11 17.50
N ALA A 93 -7.82 6.55 16.60
CA ALA A 93 -7.47 5.13 16.58
C ALA A 93 -6.47 4.76 17.70
N ARG A 94 -6.91 4.84 18.96
CA ARG A 94 -6.05 4.68 20.16
C ARG A 94 -5.23 3.38 20.19
N PRO A 95 -5.80 2.17 19.91
CA PRO A 95 -5.02 0.95 19.93
C PRO A 95 -3.84 0.97 18.94
N TYR A 96 -4.08 1.50 17.74
CA TYR A 96 -3.04 1.66 16.72
C TYR A 96 -1.95 2.65 17.15
N GLN A 97 -2.33 3.80 17.74
CA GLN A 97 -1.36 4.79 18.20
C GLN A 97 -0.48 4.23 19.33
N THR A 98 -1.03 3.45 20.25
CA THR A 98 -0.27 2.78 21.31
C THR A 98 0.75 1.80 20.72
N ALA A 99 0.32 0.91 19.82
CA ALA A 99 1.21 -0.06 19.17
C ALA A 99 2.32 0.65 18.38
N LYS A 100 1.98 1.72 17.66
CA LYS A 100 2.94 2.55 16.91
C LYS A 100 3.99 3.20 17.82
N GLN A 101 3.59 3.71 18.98
CA GLN A 101 4.52 4.31 19.95
C GLN A 101 5.45 3.27 20.57
N GLN A 102 4.92 2.09 20.93
CA GLN A 102 5.73 0.98 21.45
C GLN A 102 6.79 0.55 20.43
N TRP A 103 6.43 0.47 19.15
CA TRP A 103 7.38 0.15 18.10
C TRP A 103 8.48 1.23 17.92
N PHE A 104 8.13 2.51 17.95
CA PHE A 104 9.16 3.57 17.91
C PHE A 104 10.11 3.51 19.11
N LYS A 105 9.56 3.22 20.29
CA LYS A 105 10.35 3.05 21.51
C LYS A 105 11.30 1.87 21.39
N SER A 106 10.84 0.72 20.87
CA SER A 106 11.69 -0.46 20.75
C SER A 106 12.86 -0.26 19.75
N LEU A 107 12.65 0.48 18.66
CA LEU A 107 13.74 0.85 17.74
C LEU A 107 14.84 1.64 18.47
N GLN A 108 14.45 2.59 19.32
CA GLN A 108 15.39 3.40 20.09
C GLN A 108 16.13 2.56 21.15
N GLU A 109 15.39 1.72 21.90
CA GLU A 109 15.95 0.87 22.96
C GLU A 109 16.93 -0.18 22.41
N MET A 110 16.71 -0.67 21.19
CA MET A 110 17.63 -1.60 20.52
C MET A 110 18.80 -0.90 19.82
N GLY A 111 18.93 0.43 19.92
CA GLY A 111 19.99 1.17 19.25
C GLY A 111 19.85 1.24 17.72
N LEU A 112 18.65 0.99 17.18
CA LEU A 112 18.37 1.04 15.73
C LEU A 112 17.99 2.44 15.23
N GLY A 113 18.01 3.44 16.13
CA GLY A 113 17.74 4.84 15.83
C GLY A 113 16.27 5.25 16.02
N THR A 114 15.98 6.51 15.69
CA THR A 114 14.66 7.13 15.88
C THR A 114 13.87 7.12 14.58
N TRP A 115 12.60 6.70 14.65
CA TRP A 115 11.72 6.76 13.49
C TRP A 115 11.42 8.21 13.06
N VAL A 116 11.75 8.53 11.81
CA VAL A 116 11.50 9.86 11.23
C VAL A 116 10.05 9.97 10.77
N LYS A 117 9.36 11.01 11.25
CA LYS A 117 7.97 11.33 10.86
C LYS A 117 7.95 12.45 9.84
N LYS A 118 6.92 12.44 9.00
CA LYS A 118 6.59 13.61 8.18
C LYS A 118 6.09 14.77 9.06
N PRO A 119 6.26 16.02 8.61
CA PRO A 119 5.70 17.18 9.29
C PRO A 119 4.18 17.04 9.48
N PRO A 120 3.61 17.45 10.64
CA PRO A 120 2.19 17.26 10.96
C PRO A 120 1.25 17.98 9.99
N GLU A 121 1.71 19.07 9.36
CA GLU A 121 0.97 19.86 8.37
C GLU A 121 0.51 19.00 7.19
N GLN A 122 1.25 17.93 6.86
CA GLN A 122 0.88 17.01 5.78
C GLN A 122 -0.37 16.18 6.07
N ASP A 123 -0.85 16.17 7.32
CA ASP A 123 -2.08 15.51 7.76
C ASP A 123 -3.16 16.52 8.21
N GLN A 124 -2.89 17.83 8.13
CA GLN A 124 -3.83 18.88 8.55
C GLN A 124 -4.73 19.33 7.38
N PHE A 125 -5.68 18.47 7.00
CA PHE A 125 -6.71 18.82 6.02
C PHE A 125 -8.08 18.25 6.41
N LEU A 126 -9.13 18.93 5.97
CA LEU A 126 -10.53 18.51 6.07
C LEU A 126 -10.97 17.79 4.79
N LEU A 127 -12.04 17.01 4.88
CA LEU A 127 -12.83 16.69 3.69
C LEU A 127 -13.72 17.87 3.38
N SER A 128 -13.69 18.35 2.13
CA SER A 128 -14.74 19.20 1.61
C SER A 128 -16.06 18.42 1.66
N VAL A 129 -17.08 19.00 2.30
CA VAL A 129 -18.47 18.50 2.26
C VAL A 129 -18.99 18.62 0.83
#